data_AF-A0A2V7FDQ3-F1
#
_entry.id   AF-A0A2V7FDQ3-F1
#
_cell.length_a   1.000
_cell.length_b   1.000
_cell.length_c   1.000
_cell.angle_alpha   90.00
_cell.angle_beta   90.00
_cell.angle_gamma   90.00
#
_symmetry.space_group_name_H-M   'P 1'
#
loop_
_entity.id
_entity.type
_entity.pdbx_description
1 polymer ?
#
loop_
_entity_poly.entity_id
_entity_poly.type
_entity_poly.pdbx_seq_one_letter_code
_entity_poly.pdbx_strand_id
1 'polypeptide(L)'
;DLDKIPPFADPKKTNASIKDYSKMLLADGIVTNFYQPLGTMGMADVQNQMGGLPVRNFSAGQLADVKAGETFKMGGQFIAPLNTGRGGEQTHACMPGCVIQCSNVYVDASGKEVVSPVEYETLGLLGSNCGLTEPDDLAGLNEICNDMGVDTIETGAMLAVLMEAGLGRFGDAKFMADCLREIMRGTPNGKIWAQGTARVGEHYKVRRVPVIKKQAISAYDPRVVEATGISMMATAQGADHTAGNLPRLKTREMDLNALLEQSLIAQINCAATDSLGLCIFGRSVTEPNTEFIANAINAALGTNLTKDFFAALGRETLKLEREFNRRAGFTERDDELPAFFYNEPLAPTNHVARFHGPDVHGIYERLPA
;
A
#
# COMPACT_ATOMS: atom_id res chain seq x y z
N ASP A 1 -15.56 -31.07 2.06
CA ASP A 1 -16.55 -30.40 1.19
C ASP A 1 -16.29 -28.90 0.96
N LEU A 2 -15.18 -28.32 1.45
CA LEU A 2 -14.88 -26.88 1.32
C LEU A 2 -14.08 -26.50 0.05
N ASP A 3 -13.67 -27.47 -0.78
CA ASP A 3 -12.81 -27.24 -1.95
C ASP A 3 -13.51 -27.52 -3.30
N LYS A 4 -14.83 -27.68 -3.30
CA LYS A 4 -15.57 -27.89 -4.56
C LYS A 4 -15.82 -26.54 -5.23
N ILE A 5 -15.28 -26.37 -6.43
CA ILE A 5 -15.62 -25.26 -7.32
C ILE A 5 -17.16 -25.17 -7.40
N PRO A 6 -17.75 -23.99 -7.16
CA PRO A 6 -19.20 -23.84 -7.21
C PRO A 6 -19.70 -24.17 -8.63
N PRO A 7 -20.93 -24.68 -8.76
CA PRO A 7 -21.50 -24.94 -10.08
C PRO A 7 -21.59 -23.62 -10.88
N PHE A 8 -21.06 -23.61 -12.10
CA PHE A 8 -21.18 -22.49 -13.03
C PHE A 8 -22.37 -22.69 -13.97
N ALA A 9 -23.04 -21.59 -14.33
CA ALA A 9 -24.13 -21.58 -15.30
C ALA A 9 -23.68 -22.06 -16.69
N ASP A 10 -22.52 -21.58 -17.17
CA ASP A 10 -21.84 -22.08 -18.37
C ASP A 10 -20.36 -22.40 -18.03
N PRO A 11 -20.06 -23.64 -17.60
CA PRO A 11 -18.70 -24.04 -17.24
C PRO A 11 -17.70 -23.93 -18.40
N LYS A 12 -18.14 -24.12 -19.65
CA LYS A 12 -17.24 -24.06 -20.81
C LYS A 12 -16.79 -22.63 -21.07
N LYS A 13 -17.72 -21.68 -21.09
CA LYS A 13 -17.39 -20.25 -21.28
C LYS A 13 -16.61 -19.70 -20.09
N THR A 14 -17.00 -20.04 -18.86
CA THR A 14 -16.28 -19.59 -17.65
C THR A 14 -14.81 -20.01 -17.68
N ASN A 15 -14.54 -21.29 -17.99
CA ASN A 15 -13.16 -21.78 -18.11
C ASN A 15 -12.39 -21.15 -19.29
N ALA A 16 -13.06 -20.77 -20.37
CA ALA A 16 -12.42 -20.03 -21.46
C ALA A 16 -12.02 -18.62 -21.00
N SER A 17 -12.91 -17.90 -20.32
CA SER A 17 -12.60 -16.58 -19.74
C SER A 17 -11.41 -16.64 -18.77
N ILE A 18 -11.33 -17.64 -17.87
CA ILE A 18 -10.18 -17.78 -16.97
C ILE A 18 -8.85 -17.92 -17.75
N LYS A 19 -8.84 -18.72 -18.82
CA LYS A 19 -7.65 -18.91 -19.67
C LYS A 19 -7.28 -17.63 -20.42
N ASP A 20 -8.25 -16.93 -20.96
CA ASP A 20 -7.99 -15.70 -21.71
C ASP A 20 -7.53 -14.56 -20.80
N TYR A 21 -8.08 -14.45 -19.59
CA TYR A 21 -7.59 -13.51 -18.58
C TYR A 21 -6.14 -13.81 -18.20
N SER A 22 -5.79 -15.09 -18.01
CA SER A 22 -4.42 -15.51 -17.73
C SER A 22 -3.45 -15.12 -18.86
N LYS A 23 -3.86 -15.28 -20.13
CA LYS A 23 -3.06 -14.83 -21.29
C LYS A 23 -2.88 -13.32 -21.30
N MET A 24 -3.92 -12.55 -20.98
CA MET A 24 -3.83 -11.09 -20.92
C MET A 24 -2.84 -10.64 -19.84
N LEU A 25 -2.89 -11.24 -18.65
CA LEU A 25 -1.93 -10.98 -17.57
C LEU A 25 -0.49 -11.33 -17.97
N LEU A 26 -0.28 -12.46 -18.64
CA LEU A 26 1.06 -12.88 -19.12
C LEU A 26 1.56 -12.05 -20.32
N ALA A 27 0.69 -11.26 -20.96
CA ALA A 27 1.06 -10.32 -22.01
C ALA A 27 1.24 -8.88 -21.49
N ASP A 28 0.88 -8.62 -20.23
CA ASP A 28 0.96 -7.29 -19.63
C ASP A 28 2.40 -6.97 -19.20
N GLY A 29 2.89 -5.80 -19.64
CA GLY A 29 4.27 -5.37 -19.39
C GLY A 29 4.55 -5.01 -17.92
N ILE A 30 3.55 -4.59 -17.14
CA ILE A 30 3.71 -4.30 -15.71
C ILE A 30 3.83 -5.62 -14.96
N VAL A 31 2.98 -6.60 -15.27
CA VAL A 31 3.06 -7.95 -14.68
C VAL A 31 4.42 -8.58 -14.97
N THR A 32 4.81 -8.67 -16.24
CA THR A 32 6.00 -9.43 -16.66
C THR A 32 7.33 -8.74 -16.37
N ASN A 33 7.40 -7.40 -16.41
CA ASN A 33 8.67 -6.67 -16.23
C ASN A 33 8.81 -6.00 -14.85
N PHE A 34 7.77 -5.97 -14.02
CA PHE A 34 7.82 -5.35 -12.69
C PHE A 34 7.44 -6.34 -11.58
N TYR A 35 6.20 -6.83 -11.58
CA TYR A 35 5.72 -7.68 -10.48
C TYR A 35 6.39 -9.05 -10.43
N GLN A 36 6.55 -9.75 -11.55
CA GLN A 36 7.23 -11.05 -11.57
C GLN A 36 8.71 -10.99 -11.16
N PRO A 37 9.54 -10.06 -11.66
CA PRO A 37 10.97 -10.04 -11.32
C PRO A 37 11.30 -9.37 -9.99
N LEU A 38 10.49 -8.39 -9.53
CA LEU A 38 10.84 -7.55 -8.37
C LEU A 38 9.80 -7.60 -7.24
N GLY A 39 8.64 -8.22 -7.48
CA GLY A 39 7.49 -8.08 -6.60
C GLY A 39 7.04 -6.63 -6.44
N THR A 40 6.36 -6.34 -5.33
CA THR A 40 5.99 -4.95 -5.01
C THR A 40 7.19 -4.11 -4.59
N MET A 41 8.24 -4.72 -4.03
CA MET A 41 9.46 -4.03 -3.54
C MET A 41 10.11 -3.14 -4.60
N GLY A 42 9.96 -3.45 -5.89
CA GLY A 42 10.40 -2.57 -6.98
C GLY A 42 9.80 -1.16 -6.91
N MET A 43 8.71 -0.95 -6.16
CA MET A 43 8.12 0.36 -5.94
C MET A 43 8.99 1.22 -5.02
N ALA A 44 9.84 0.62 -4.17
CA ALA A 44 10.83 1.35 -3.39
C ALA A 44 11.82 2.08 -4.29
N ASP A 45 12.28 1.44 -5.37
CA ASP A 45 13.18 2.08 -6.34
C ASP A 45 12.50 3.29 -7.00
N VAL A 46 11.23 3.14 -7.40
CA VAL A 46 10.43 4.19 -8.02
C VAL A 46 10.23 5.36 -7.06
N GLN A 47 9.79 5.11 -5.83
CA GLN A 47 9.49 6.18 -4.87
C GLN A 47 10.76 6.84 -4.33
N ASN A 48 11.85 6.11 -4.14
CA ASN A 48 13.15 6.69 -3.80
C ASN A 48 13.64 7.64 -4.92
N GLN A 49 13.44 7.27 -6.19
CA GLN A 49 13.78 8.13 -7.33
C GLN A 49 12.87 9.36 -7.44
N MET A 50 11.57 9.20 -7.19
CA MET A 50 10.58 10.28 -7.24
C MET A 50 10.67 11.24 -6.04
N GLY A 51 11.34 10.83 -4.96
CA GLY A 51 11.38 11.58 -3.70
C GLY A 51 10.11 11.41 -2.86
N GLY A 52 9.36 10.33 -3.06
CA GLY A 52 8.10 10.01 -2.38
C GLY A 52 8.20 8.85 -1.37
N LEU A 53 9.40 8.29 -1.15
CA LEU A 53 9.62 7.21 -0.19
C LEU A 53 9.73 7.80 1.23
N PRO A 54 8.91 7.38 2.22
CA PRO A 54 9.07 7.87 3.58
C PRO A 54 10.39 7.45 4.20
N VAL A 55 11.14 8.42 4.71
CA VAL A 55 12.42 8.20 5.39
C VAL A 55 12.43 8.92 6.72
N ARG A 56 12.81 8.18 7.77
CA ARG A 56 12.94 8.68 9.16
C ARG A 56 11.73 9.50 9.59
N ASN A 57 10.60 8.82 9.77
CA ASN A 57 9.29 9.39 10.12
C ASN A 57 8.83 10.46 9.11
N PHE A 58 8.85 10.18 7.80
CA PHE A 58 8.46 11.17 6.77
C PHE A 58 9.24 12.51 6.84
N SER A 59 10.48 12.53 7.32
CA SER A 59 11.31 13.75 7.32
C SER A 59 12.06 13.97 6.01
N ALA A 60 12.26 12.91 5.23
CA ALA A 60 12.85 12.94 3.89
C ALA A 60 12.10 11.99 2.95
N GLY A 61 12.17 12.27 1.65
CA GLY A 61 11.50 11.53 0.59
C GLY A 61 12.40 10.53 -0.16
N GLN A 62 13.67 10.46 0.25
CA GLN A 62 14.70 9.66 -0.42
C GLN A 62 15.70 9.13 0.62
N LEU A 63 16.00 7.83 0.55
CA LEU A 63 16.95 7.17 1.46
C LEU A 63 18.37 7.17 0.90
N ALA A 64 18.50 7.08 -0.43
CA ALA A 64 19.78 7.10 -1.14
C ALA A 64 19.69 7.89 -2.45
N ASP A 65 20.67 8.74 -2.72
CA ASP A 65 20.79 9.46 -3.99
C ASP A 65 21.53 8.61 -5.04
N VAL A 66 20.76 7.78 -5.74
CA VAL A 66 21.27 6.91 -6.81
C VAL A 66 21.89 7.72 -7.96
N LYS A 67 21.46 8.97 -8.19
CA LYS A 67 22.06 9.84 -9.23
C LYS A 67 23.44 10.34 -8.83
N ALA A 68 23.67 10.52 -7.53
CA ALA A 68 24.98 10.82 -6.96
C ALA A 68 25.89 9.59 -6.82
N GLY A 69 25.42 8.40 -7.21
CA GLY A 69 26.19 7.15 -7.15
C GLY A 69 26.04 6.38 -5.85
N GLU A 70 25.11 6.74 -4.97
CA GLU A 70 24.82 5.96 -3.77
C GLU A 70 24.11 4.64 -4.12
N THR A 71 24.38 3.60 -3.33
CA THR A 71 23.72 2.29 -3.49
C THR A 71 22.45 2.25 -2.64
N PHE A 72 21.29 2.13 -3.29
CA PHE A 72 20.02 1.93 -2.61
C PHE A 72 19.77 0.44 -2.32
N LYS A 73 20.29 -0.03 -1.18
CA LYS A 73 20.15 -1.45 -0.77
C LYS A 73 18.73 -1.87 -0.44
N MET A 74 17.89 -0.90 -0.05
CA MET A 74 16.48 -1.10 0.27
C MET A 74 15.59 -1.00 -0.98
N GLY A 75 16.13 -1.31 -2.16
CA GLY A 75 15.40 -1.32 -3.42
C GLY A 75 15.18 -2.74 -3.92
N GLY A 76 14.08 -2.98 -4.65
CA GLY A 76 13.83 -4.28 -5.30
C GLY A 76 14.95 -4.65 -6.28
N GLN A 77 15.54 -3.67 -6.97
CA GLN A 77 16.69 -3.89 -7.87
C GLN A 77 17.94 -4.41 -7.16
N PHE A 78 18.11 -4.11 -5.87
CA PHE A 78 19.21 -4.65 -5.07
C PHE A 78 18.82 -5.97 -4.39
N ILE A 79 17.63 -6.01 -3.80
CA ILE A 79 17.13 -7.16 -3.02
C ILE A 79 16.94 -8.40 -3.89
N ALA A 80 16.36 -8.27 -5.09
CA ALA A 80 16.05 -9.41 -5.94
C ALA A 80 17.28 -10.26 -6.34
N PRO A 81 18.38 -9.68 -6.87
CA PRO A 81 19.58 -10.45 -7.18
C PRO A 81 20.30 -10.96 -5.93
N LEU A 82 20.29 -10.19 -4.83
CA LEU A 82 20.86 -10.61 -3.55
C LEU A 82 20.19 -11.90 -3.04
N ASN A 83 18.86 -11.85 -2.94
CA ASN A 83 18.06 -12.96 -2.40
C ASN A 83 18.15 -14.19 -3.33
N THR A 84 18.05 -14.00 -4.65
CA THR A 84 18.24 -15.09 -5.62
C THR A 84 19.63 -15.73 -5.50
N GLY A 85 20.68 -14.93 -5.34
CA GLY A 85 22.05 -15.41 -5.15
C GLY A 85 22.25 -16.22 -3.87
N ARG A 86 21.35 -16.07 -2.89
CA ARG A 86 21.33 -16.84 -1.64
C ARG A 86 20.39 -18.06 -1.68
N GLY A 87 19.69 -18.28 -2.79
CA GLY A 87 18.74 -19.38 -2.96
C GLY A 87 17.28 -19.06 -2.62
N GLY A 88 16.95 -17.78 -2.38
CA GLY A 88 15.57 -17.34 -2.18
C GLY A 88 14.79 -17.21 -3.48
N GLU A 89 13.46 -17.12 -3.38
CA GLU A 89 12.55 -17.05 -4.52
C GLU A 89 12.00 -15.63 -4.71
N GLN A 90 11.93 -15.14 -5.94
CA GLN A 90 11.34 -13.83 -6.27
C GLN A 90 9.91 -13.91 -6.80
N THR A 91 9.40 -15.14 -7.00
CA THR A 91 8.12 -15.37 -7.65
C THR A 91 7.42 -16.58 -7.04
N HIS A 92 6.30 -16.32 -6.36
CA HIS A 92 5.34 -17.37 -6.02
C HIS A 92 3.90 -16.85 -6.04
N ALA A 93 2.97 -17.78 -6.23
CA ALA A 93 1.55 -17.48 -6.29
C ALA A 93 0.96 -17.36 -4.88
N CYS A 94 0.27 -16.23 -4.60
CA CYS A 94 -0.47 -16.05 -3.35
C CYS A 94 -1.69 -16.99 -3.23
N MET A 95 -2.24 -17.44 -4.36
CA MET A 95 -3.36 -18.39 -4.41
C MET A 95 -3.24 -19.28 -5.66
N PRO A 96 -3.87 -20.48 -5.65
CA PRO A 96 -3.89 -21.35 -6.82
C PRO A 96 -4.36 -20.62 -8.09
N GLY A 97 -3.57 -20.73 -9.15
CA GLY A 97 -3.89 -20.13 -10.46
C GLY A 97 -3.47 -18.67 -10.64
N CYS A 98 -2.90 -18.01 -9.63
CA CYS A 98 -2.34 -16.67 -9.83
C CYS A 98 -1.09 -16.73 -10.74
N VAL A 99 -1.19 -16.13 -11.94
CA VAL A 99 -0.10 -16.05 -12.92
C VAL A 99 0.78 -14.80 -12.76
N ILE A 100 0.38 -13.86 -11.88
CA ILE A 100 1.18 -12.66 -11.57
C ILE A 100 2.39 -13.04 -10.72
N GLN A 101 2.19 -13.92 -9.72
CA GLN A 101 3.25 -14.45 -8.85
C GLN A 101 4.18 -13.37 -8.27
N CYS A 102 3.62 -12.26 -7.77
CA CYS A 102 4.39 -11.10 -7.29
C CYS A 102 5.09 -11.30 -5.93
N SER A 103 4.83 -12.41 -5.26
CA SER A 103 5.28 -12.64 -3.89
C SER A 103 6.67 -13.29 -3.88
N ASN A 104 7.43 -13.11 -2.80
CA ASN A 104 8.81 -13.58 -2.68
C ASN A 104 9.05 -14.37 -1.39
N VAL A 105 10.08 -15.20 -1.38
CA VAL A 105 10.57 -15.93 -0.19
C VAL A 105 11.98 -15.43 0.09
N TYR A 106 12.14 -14.63 1.14
CA TYR A 106 13.42 -14.06 1.52
C TYR A 106 14.21 -15.03 2.40
N VAL A 107 15.47 -15.24 2.05
CA VAL A 107 16.40 -16.12 2.77
C VAL A 107 17.61 -15.35 3.29
N ASP A 108 18.17 -15.81 4.40
CA ASP A 108 19.40 -15.27 4.97
C ASP A 108 20.64 -15.69 4.15
N ALA A 109 21.82 -15.24 4.59
CA ALA A 109 23.08 -15.56 3.93
C ALA A 109 23.43 -17.07 3.91
N SER A 110 22.78 -17.89 4.74
CA SER A 110 22.92 -19.35 4.74
C SER A 110 21.91 -20.06 3.83
N GLY A 111 20.99 -19.31 3.21
CA GLY A 111 19.90 -19.85 2.40
C GLY A 111 18.71 -20.34 3.23
N LYS A 112 18.66 -20.03 4.53
CA LYS A 112 17.53 -20.36 5.38
C LYS A 112 16.42 -19.32 5.17
N GLU A 113 15.20 -19.76 4.95
CA GLU A 113 14.02 -18.90 4.91
C GLU A 113 13.89 -18.07 6.18
N VAL A 114 13.67 -16.77 5.99
CA VAL A 114 13.44 -15.79 7.06
C VAL A 114 11.99 -15.35 7.03
N VAL A 115 11.53 -14.83 5.88
CA VAL A 115 10.18 -14.26 5.78
C VAL A 115 9.64 -14.35 4.36
N SER A 116 8.33 -14.48 4.26
CA SER A 116 7.61 -14.38 3.01
C SER A 116 6.28 -13.64 3.23
N PRO A 117 5.94 -12.62 2.44
CA PRO A 117 6.79 -11.85 1.53
C PRO A 117 7.47 -10.63 2.20
N VAL A 118 8.53 -10.12 1.56
CA VAL A 118 8.95 -8.72 1.74
C VAL A 118 8.19 -7.86 0.73
N GLU A 119 7.29 -7.00 1.23
CA GLU A 119 6.44 -6.12 0.40
C GLU A 119 6.94 -4.67 0.46
N TYR A 120 6.54 -3.86 -0.52
CA TYR A 120 6.89 -2.44 -0.59
C TYR A 120 6.51 -1.67 0.69
N GLU A 121 5.30 -1.88 1.18
CA GLU A 121 4.77 -1.14 2.33
C GLU A 121 5.54 -1.45 3.61
N THR A 122 5.83 -2.73 3.86
CA THR A 122 6.73 -3.16 4.94
C THR A 122 8.10 -2.50 4.80
N LEU A 123 8.69 -2.54 3.60
CA LEU A 123 9.98 -1.91 3.33
C LEU A 123 9.94 -0.40 3.59
N GLY A 124 8.86 0.26 3.16
CA GLY A 124 8.67 1.70 3.33
C GLY A 124 8.51 2.11 4.79
N LEU A 125 7.62 1.46 5.55
CA LEU A 125 7.28 1.91 6.91
C LEU A 125 8.10 1.24 8.01
N LEU A 126 8.34 -0.07 7.91
CA LEU A 126 9.19 -0.80 8.86
C LEU A 126 10.67 -0.67 8.49
N GLY A 127 10.99 -0.30 7.24
CA GLY A 127 12.36 -0.09 6.77
C GLY A 127 12.77 1.37 6.73
N SER A 128 12.59 2.03 5.58
CA SER A 128 13.14 3.36 5.31
C SER A 128 12.59 4.44 6.25
N ASN A 129 11.31 4.37 6.60
CA ASN A 129 10.68 5.29 7.57
C ASN A 129 11.27 5.13 8.98
N CYS A 130 11.76 3.95 9.33
CA CYS A 130 12.52 3.72 10.56
C CYS A 130 14.04 3.98 10.39
N GLY A 131 14.49 4.31 9.19
CA GLY A 131 15.88 4.61 8.85
C GLY A 131 16.77 3.38 8.63
N LEU A 132 16.20 2.19 8.44
CA LEU A 132 16.98 0.99 8.09
C LEU A 132 17.55 1.09 6.69
N THR A 133 18.77 0.57 6.52
CA THR A 133 19.48 0.54 5.24
C THR A 133 19.91 -0.86 4.80
N GLU A 134 19.73 -1.87 5.66
CA GLU A 134 20.10 -3.25 5.37
C GLU A 134 18.84 -4.13 5.22
N PRO A 135 18.70 -4.88 4.11
CA PRO A 135 17.52 -5.70 3.85
C PRO A 135 17.39 -6.90 4.81
N ASP A 136 18.52 -7.40 5.34
CA ASP A 136 18.51 -8.49 6.33
C ASP A 136 17.87 -8.06 7.66
N ASP A 137 18.10 -6.81 8.09
CA ASP A 137 17.46 -6.24 9.29
C ASP A 137 15.96 -6.08 9.08
N LEU A 138 15.54 -5.60 7.90
CA LEU A 138 14.14 -5.51 7.52
C LEU A 138 13.46 -6.89 7.53
N ALA A 139 14.09 -7.90 6.93
CA ALA A 139 13.54 -9.25 6.85
C ALA A 139 13.32 -9.86 8.24
N GLY A 140 14.27 -9.68 9.16
CA GLY A 140 14.13 -10.14 10.54
C GLY A 140 13.03 -9.42 11.32
N LEU A 141 12.86 -8.11 11.13
CA LEU A 141 11.76 -7.37 11.76
C LEU A 141 10.40 -7.72 11.17
N ASN A 142 10.33 -7.95 9.86
CA ASN A 142 9.13 -8.41 9.17
C ASN A 142 8.71 -9.80 9.67
N GLU A 143 9.66 -10.72 9.88
CA GLU A 143 9.39 -12.04 10.46
C GLU A 143 8.73 -11.92 11.84
N ILE A 144 9.25 -11.06 12.72
CA ILE A 144 8.66 -10.82 14.04
C ILE A 144 7.23 -10.27 13.90
N CYS A 145 6.99 -9.31 13.02
CA CYS A 145 5.64 -8.77 12.80
C CYS A 145 4.66 -9.82 12.27
N ASN A 146 5.11 -10.67 11.34
CA ASN A 146 4.31 -11.75 10.78
C ASN A 146 3.94 -12.80 11.85
N ASP A 147 4.90 -13.21 12.68
CA ASP A 147 4.66 -14.16 13.79
C ASP A 147 3.71 -13.57 14.85
N MET A 148 3.82 -12.27 15.11
CA MET A 148 2.92 -11.54 16.00
C MET A 148 1.51 -11.33 15.41
N GLY A 149 1.35 -11.40 14.08
CA GLY A 149 0.10 -11.07 13.40
C GLY A 149 -0.26 -9.59 13.48
N VAL A 150 0.73 -8.69 13.37
CA VAL A 150 0.53 -7.23 13.41
C VAL A 150 0.82 -6.59 12.06
N ASP A 151 0.13 -5.49 11.77
CA ASP A 151 0.37 -4.70 10.55
C ASP A 151 1.75 -4.01 10.60
N THR A 152 2.56 -4.23 9.57
CA THR A 152 3.91 -3.66 9.43
C THR A 152 3.88 -2.16 9.13
N ILE A 153 2.82 -1.64 8.51
CA ILE A 153 2.65 -0.21 8.24
C ILE A 153 2.47 0.54 9.56
N GLU A 154 1.43 0.18 10.32
CA GLU A 154 1.12 0.78 11.62
C GLU A 154 2.26 0.59 12.63
N THR A 155 2.87 -0.60 12.64
CA THR A 155 4.00 -0.91 13.52
C THR A 155 5.23 -0.08 13.18
N GLY A 156 5.59 0.02 11.89
CA GLY A 156 6.73 0.80 11.43
C GLY A 156 6.55 2.30 11.68
N ALA A 157 5.36 2.85 11.43
CA ALA A 157 5.04 4.24 11.74
C ALA A 157 5.15 4.53 13.26
N MET A 158 4.62 3.64 14.09
CA MET A 158 4.71 3.74 15.55
C MET A 158 6.17 3.72 16.03
N LEU A 159 6.99 2.80 15.52
CA LEU A 159 8.42 2.73 15.85
C LEU A 159 9.18 3.99 15.45
N ALA A 160 8.89 4.55 14.27
CA ALA A 160 9.48 5.81 13.82
C ALA A 160 9.08 6.99 14.72
N VAL A 161 7.83 7.01 15.23
CA VAL A 161 7.38 7.98 16.23
C VAL A 161 8.12 7.83 17.58
N LEU A 162 8.41 6.60 18.02
CA LEU A 162 9.24 6.39 19.22
C LEU A 162 10.67 6.90 19.03
N MET A 163 11.25 6.76 17.84
CA MET A 163 12.56 7.31 17.50
C MET A 163 12.54 8.84 17.45
N GLU A 164 11.49 9.44 16.88
CA GLU A 164 11.26 10.89 16.90
C GLU A 164 11.14 11.43 18.34
N ALA A 165 10.54 10.66 19.25
CA ALA A 165 10.46 10.98 20.68
C ALA A 165 11.80 10.82 21.42
N GLY A 166 12.85 10.32 20.77
CA GLY A 166 14.18 10.14 21.35
C GLY A 166 14.36 8.85 22.17
N LEU A 167 13.43 7.89 22.09
CA LEU A 167 13.56 6.60 22.78
C LEU A 167 14.54 5.64 22.09
N GLY A 168 14.82 5.87 20.81
CA GLY A 168 15.77 5.10 20.01
C GLY A 168 16.34 5.96 18.88
N ARG A 169 17.36 5.45 18.18
CA ARG A 169 17.90 6.11 16.99
C ARG A 169 17.28 5.52 15.73
N PHE A 170 17.05 6.37 14.73
CA PHE A 170 16.73 5.87 13.39
C PHE A 170 17.81 4.91 12.89
N GLY A 171 17.39 3.77 12.35
CA GLY A 171 18.26 2.69 11.90
C GLY A 171 18.64 1.67 12.99
N ASP A 172 18.16 1.81 14.23
CA ASP A 172 18.48 0.87 15.32
C ASP A 172 17.54 -0.35 15.29
N ALA A 173 17.88 -1.34 14.45
CA ALA A 173 17.10 -2.58 14.30
C ALA A 173 16.94 -3.35 15.62
N LYS A 174 17.94 -3.29 16.51
CA LYS A 174 17.86 -3.94 17.82
C LYS A 174 16.81 -3.27 18.69
N PHE A 175 16.81 -1.95 18.77
CA PHE A 175 15.78 -1.20 19.50
C PHE A 175 14.39 -1.52 18.97
N MET A 176 14.22 -1.57 17.65
CA MET A 176 12.94 -1.94 17.03
C MET A 176 12.47 -3.34 17.46
N ALA A 177 13.35 -4.34 17.37
CA ALA A 177 13.03 -5.71 17.78
C ALA A 177 12.73 -5.81 19.29
N ASP A 178 13.42 -5.05 20.13
CA ASP A 178 13.15 -5.00 21.56
C ASP A 178 11.77 -4.38 21.85
N CYS A 179 11.38 -3.32 21.13
CA CYS A 179 10.04 -2.74 21.24
C CYS A 179 8.94 -3.75 20.89
N LEU A 180 9.13 -4.54 19.82
CA LEU A 180 8.19 -5.61 19.44
C LEU A 180 8.07 -6.67 20.54
N ARG A 181 9.20 -7.09 21.13
CA ARG A 181 9.20 -8.04 22.26
C ARG A 181 8.47 -7.49 23.49
N GLU A 182 8.61 -6.20 23.77
CA GLU A 182 7.89 -5.55 24.88
C GLU A 182 6.37 -5.54 24.64
N ILE A 183 5.93 -5.32 23.39
CA ILE A 183 4.52 -5.46 22.97
C ILE A 183 4.04 -6.90 23.22
N MET A 184 4.76 -7.90 22.73
CA MET A 184 4.41 -9.33 22.92
C MET A 184 4.31 -9.72 24.40
N ARG A 185 5.23 -9.20 25.23
CA ARG A 185 5.24 -9.46 26.68
C ARG A 185 4.16 -8.70 27.43
N GLY A 186 3.53 -7.70 26.81
CA GLY A 186 2.54 -6.84 27.45
C GLY A 186 3.11 -6.05 28.62
N THR A 187 4.36 -5.59 28.51
CA THR A 187 4.97 -4.72 29.54
C THR A 187 4.25 -3.38 29.61
N PRO A 188 4.46 -2.55 30.65
CA PRO A 188 3.80 -1.23 30.73
C PRO A 188 4.01 -0.37 29.47
N ASN A 189 5.23 -0.36 28.92
CA ASN A 189 5.53 0.30 27.66
C ASN A 189 4.88 -0.42 26.47
N GLY A 190 5.00 -1.75 26.39
CA GLY A 190 4.37 -2.54 25.33
C GLY A 190 2.86 -2.31 25.21
N LYS A 191 2.15 -2.15 26.33
CA LYS A 191 0.71 -1.83 26.36
C LYS A 191 0.38 -0.43 25.84
N ILE A 192 1.30 0.53 25.95
CA ILE A 192 1.15 1.87 25.36
C ILE A 192 1.41 1.77 23.86
N TRP A 193 2.50 1.11 23.47
CA TRP A 193 2.93 0.98 22.09
C TRP A 193 1.95 0.18 21.23
N ALA A 194 1.30 -0.83 21.80
CA ALA A 194 0.25 -1.62 21.15
C ALA A 194 -1.03 -0.82 20.80
N GLN A 195 -1.16 0.43 21.22
CA GLN A 195 -2.34 1.25 20.92
C GLN A 195 -2.25 2.02 19.59
N GLY A 196 -1.18 1.84 18.83
CA GLY A 196 -0.98 2.44 17.51
C GLY A 196 -0.35 3.83 17.53
N THR A 197 0.11 4.25 16.36
CA THR A 197 0.90 5.44 16.06
C THR A 197 0.27 6.72 16.60
N ALA A 198 -1.04 6.89 16.41
CA ALA A 198 -1.75 8.09 16.86
C ALA A 198 -1.66 8.28 18.38
N ARG A 199 -1.94 7.23 19.15
CA ARG A 199 -1.96 7.28 20.63
C ARG A 199 -0.56 7.31 21.22
N VAL A 200 0.40 6.62 20.59
CA VAL A 200 1.81 6.69 20.97
C VAL A 200 2.35 8.11 20.74
N GLY A 201 2.05 8.72 19.59
CA GLY A 201 2.42 10.10 19.29
C GLY A 201 1.85 11.09 20.30
N GLU A 202 0.58 10.93 20.68
CA GLU A 202 -0.05 11.73 21.74
C GLU A 202 0.63 11.53 23.10
N HIS A 203 0.88 10.28 23.51
CA HIS A 203 1.51 9.95 24.79
C HIS A 203 2.88 10.61 24.96
N TYR A 204 3.72 10.54 23.93
CA TYR A 204 5.07 11.12 23.94
C TYR A 204 5.12 12.56 23.43
N LYS A 205 3.97 13.17 23.10
CA LYS A 205 3.85 14.55 22.59
C LYS A 205 4.70 14.81 21.36
N VAL A 206 4.77 13.82 20.47
CA VAL A 206 5.52 13.91 19.21
C VAL A 206 4.77 14.83 18.25
N ARG A 207 5.51 15.72 17.59
CA ARG A 207 4.93 16.70 16.64
C ARG A 207 4.61 16.07 15.28
N ARG A 208 5.46 15.16 14.81
CA ARG A 208 5.32 14.48 13.52
C ARG A 208 4.68 13.10 13.72
N VAL A 209 3.36 13.06 13.63
CA VAL A 209 2.57 11.82 13.77
C VAL A 209 1.84 11.59 12.44
N PRO A 210 2.32 10.67 11.58
CA PRO A 210 1.85 10.51 10.21
C PRO A 210 0.57 9.66 10.14
N VAL A 211 -0.55 10.18 10.65
CA VAL A 211 -1.83 9.46 10.70
C VAL A 211 -2.98 10.25 10.08
N ILE A 212 -3.91 9.55 9.45
CA ILE A 212 -5.23 10.07 9.03
C ILE A 212 -6.28 9.14 9.62
N LYS A 213 -7.38 9.67 10.18
CA LYS A 213 -8.37 8.88 10.93
C LYS A 213 -7.75 7.97 12.01
N LYS A 214 -6.62 8.40 12.60
CA LYS A 214 -5.79 7.67 13.58
C LYS A 214 -5.09 6.39 13.08
N GLN A 215 -5.10 6.15 11.77
CA GLN A 215 -4.34 5.08 11.12
C GLN A 215 -3.10 5.65 10.43
N ALA A 216 -1.98 4.94 10.51
CA ALA A 216 -0.73 5.34 9.88
C ALA A 216 -0.85 5.46 8.35
N ILE A 217 -0.28 6.53 7.80
CA ILE A 217 -0.16 6.75 6.37
C ILE A 217 0.78 5.69 5.79
N SER A 218 0.39 5.14 4.64
CA SER A 218 1.17 4.13 3.93
C SER A 218 2.45 4.70 3.29
N ALA A 219 3.23 3.87 2.59
CA ALA A 219 4.58 4.17 2.09
C ALA A 219 4.60 5.17 0.92
N TYR A 220 3.59 6.02 0.76
CA TYR A 220 3.52 7.04 -0.26
C TYR A 220 3.41 8.41 0.39
N ASP A 221 4.46 9.22 0.31
CA ASP A 221 4.42 10.55 0.88
C ASP A 221 3.42 11.44 0.12
N PRO A 222 2.35 11.97 0.77
CA PRO A 222 1.29 12.72 0.10
C PRO A 222 1.78 14.05 -0.49
N ARG A 223 2.99 14.53 -0.13
CA ARG A 223 3.63 15.68 -0.76
C ARG A 223 4.15 15.38 -2.17
N VAL A 224 4.31 14.12 -2.55
CA VAL A 224 4.80 13.71 -3.88
C VAL A 224 3.77 12.84 -4.60
N VAL A 225 3.12 11.93 -3.89
CA VAL A 225 2.13 11.00 -4.44
C VAL A 225 0.72 11.51 -4.16
N GLU A 226 0.41 12.68 -4.71
CA GLU A 226 -0.72 13.50 -4.27
C GLU A 226 -2.09 12.82 -4.47
N ALA A 227 -2.29 12.11 -5.60
CA ALA A 227 -3.56 11.43 -5.88
C ALA A 227 -3.84 10.27 -4.91
N THR A 228 -2.82 9.52 -4.52
CA THR A 228 -2.93 8.49 -3.47
C THR A 228 -3.14 9.14 -2.11
N GLY A 229 -2.49 10.28 -1.83
CA GLY A 229 -2.72 11.08 -0.62
C GLY A 229 -4.18 11.48 -0.45
N ILE A 230 -4.83 11.95 -1.52
CA ILE A 230 -6.27 12.25 -1.54
C ILE A 230 -7.11 10.99 -1.26
N SER A 231 -6.76 9.85 -1.85
CA SER A 231 -7.47 8.58 -1.59
C SER A 231 -7.39 8.19 -0.10
N MET A 232 -6.20 8.29 0.51
CA MET A 232 -5.99 8.02 1.94
C MET A 232 -6.75 9.00 2.85
N MET A 233 -6.93 10.25 2.42
CA MET A 233 -7.76 11.24 3.10
C MET A 233 -9.25 10.92 2.99
N ALA A 234 -9.73 10.53 1.81
CA ALA A 234 -11.16 10.35 1.52
C ALA A 234 -11.72 9.01 2.00
N THR A 235 -10.95 7.93 1.84
CA THR A 235 -11.46 6.56 2.00
C THR A 235 -12.04 6.31 3.39
N ALA A 236 -13.05 5.46 3.43
CA ALA A 236 -13.70 5.09 4.68
C ALA A 236 -12.82 4.19 5.57
N GLN A 237 -11.84 3.50 4.97
CA GLN A 237 -11.02 2.49 5.61
C GLN A 237 -9.98 3.06 6.58
N GLY A 238 -9.58 4.32 6.43
CA GLY A 238 -8.42 4.93 7.11
C GLY A 238 -7.35 5.35 6.11
N ALA A 239 -6.11 5.58 6.52
CA ALA A 239 -5.04 6.04 5.61
C ALA A 239 -4.53 4.91 4.67
N ASP A 240 -5.41 4.33 3.85
CA ASP A 240 -5.13 3.17 2.99
C ASP A 240 -4.94 3.59 1.53
N HIS A 241 -3.76 3.28 0.98
CA HIS A 241 -3.43 3.56 -0.42
C HIS A 241 -4.11 2.60 -1.40
N THR A 242 -4.44 1.37 -0.98
CA THR A 242 -5.04 0.35 -1.85
C THR A 242 -6.44 0.75 -2.28
N ALA A 243 -7.12 1.58 -1.48
CA ALA A 243 -8.41 2.17 -1.82
C ALA A 243 -8.37 3.11 -3.04
N GLY A 244 -7.19 3.52 -3.52
CA GLY A 244 -7.05 4.33 -4.73
C GLY A 244 -5.59 4.72 -5.00
N ASN A 245 -4.79 3.77 -5.49
CA ASN A 245 -3.34 3.96 -5.62
C ASN A 245 -2.92 4.47 -7.02
N LEU A 246 -2.31 5.65 -7.11
CA LEU A 246 -1.77 6.22 -8.36
C LEU A 246 -0.29 6.65 -8.20
N PRO A 247 0.63 5.71 -7.93
CA PRO A 247 1.96 6.02 -7.40
C PRO A 247 2.93 6.61 -8.45
N ARG A 248 2.56 6.60 -9.73
CA ARG A 248 3.37 7.07 -10.86
C ARG A 248 2.75 8.25 -11.60
N LEU A 249 1.60 8.74 -11.14
CA LEU A 249 0.90 9.83 -11.80
C LEU A 249 1.73 11.12 -11.66
N LYS A 250 1.90 11.86 -12.76
CA LYS A 250 2.58 13.16 -12.75
C LYS A 250 1.62 14.25 -12.28
N THR A 251 1.45 14.34 -10.97
CA THR A 251 0.43 15.21 -10.36
C THR A 251 0.78 16.69 -10.39
N ARG A 252 2.08 17.05 -10.45
CA ARG A 252 2.55 18.44 -10.43
C ARG A 252 2.21 19.24 -11.68
N GLU A 253 1.85 18.57 -12.76
CA GLU A 253 1.36 19.18 -14.00
C GLU A 253 -0.18 19.38 -13.97
N MET A 254 -0.85 18.92 -12.92
CA MET A 254 -2.31 18.93 -12.78
C MET A 254 -2.79 20.00 -11.79
N ASP A 255 -3.89 20.67 -12.10
CA ASP A 255 -4.64 21.43 -11.11
C ASP A 255 -5.34 20.52 -10.09
N LEU A 256 -5.87 21.11 -9.03
CA LEU A 256 -6.51 20.35 -7.95
C LEU A 256 -7.78 19.60 -8.41
N ASN A 257 -8.54 20.15 -9.35
CA ASN A 257 -9.77 19.51 -9.80
C ASN A 257 -9.48 18.25 -10.63
N ALA A 258 -8.53 18.34 -11.56
CA ALA A 258 -8.06 17.18 -12.32
C ALA A 258 -7.46 16.12 -11.39
N LEU A 259 -6.73 16.53 -10.35
CA LEU A 259 -6.15 15.61 -9.38
C LEU A 259 -7.23 14.86 -8.56
N LEU A 260 -8.24 15.57 -8.06
CA LEU A 260 -9.39 14.96 -7.36
C LEU A 260 -10.15 13.99 -8.27
N GLU A 261 -10.33 14.34 -9.55
CA GLU A 261 -10.98 13.47 -10.53
C GLU A 261 -10.19 12.16 -10.76
N GLN A 262 -8.87 12.24 -10.94
CA GLN A 262 -8.03 11.06 -11.10
C GLN A 262 -8.06 10.16 -9.85
N SER A 263 -7.99 10.75 -8.65
CA SER A 263 -8.13 10.00 -7.40
C SER A 263 -9.50 9.31 -7.29
N LEU A 264 -10.59 10.02 -7.60
CA LEU A 264 -11.94 9.44 -7.55
C LEU A 264 -12.13 8.28 -8.54
N ILE A 265 -11.59 8.39 -9.76
CA ILE A 265 -11.63 7.30 -10.75
C ILE A 265 -10.90 6.06 -10.21
N ALA A 266 -9.70 6.25 -9.65
CA ALA A 266 -8.95 5.15 -9.06
C ALA A 266 -9.71 4.51 -7.89
N GLN A 267 -10.36 5.32 -7.04
CA GLN A 267 -11.16 4.82 -5.93
C GLN A 267 -12.36 3.98 -6.39
N ILE A 268 -13.08 4.43 -7.43
CA ILE A 268 -14.20 3.68 -8.01
C ILE A 268 -13.72 2.32 -8.53
N ASN A 269 -12.59 2.31 -9.26
CA ASN A 269 -12.04 1.09 -9.84
C ASN A 269 -11.56 0.10 -8.75
N CYS A 270 -10.91 0.60 -7.69
CA CYS A 270 -10.45 -0.22 -6.58
C CYS A 270 -11.64 -0.80 -5.79
N ALA A 271 -12.63 0.02 -5.45
CA ALA A 271 -13.85 -0.45 -4.76
C ALA A 271 -14.59 -1.55 -5.55
N ALA A 272 -14.68 -1.42 -6.87
CA ALA A 272 -15.25 -2.46 -7.73
C ALA A 272 -14.40 -3.74 -7.76
N THR A 273 -13.07 -3.59 -7.85
CA THR A 273 -12.09 -4.68 -7.87
C THR A 273 -12.17 -5.51 -6.58
N ASP A 274 -12.17 -4.84 -5.43
CA ASP A 274 -12.26 -5.47 -4.10
C ASP A 274 -13.62 -6.15 -3.90
N SER A 275 -14.71 -5.51 -4.33
CA SER A 275 -16.06 -6.08 -4.25
C SER A 275 -16.21 -7.38 -5.06
N LEU A 276 -15.39 -7.58 -6.09
CA LEU A 276 -15.36 -8.78 -6.92
C LEU A 276 -14.31 -9.82 -6.49
N GLY A 277 -13.48 -9.49 -5.50
CA GLY A 277 -12.35 -10.34 -5.06
C GLY A 277 -11.24 -10.45 -6.10
N LEU A 278 -11.09 -9.45 -6.98
CA LEU A 278 -10.01 -9.39 -7.96
C LEU A 278 -8.76 -8.77 -7.32
N CYS A 279 -7.57 -9.23 -7.70
CA CYS A 279 -6.33 -8.66 -7.20
C CYS A 279 -6.05 -7.29 -7.85
N ILE A 280 -5.71 -6.29 -7.03
CA ILE A 280 -5.33 -4.94 -7.48
C ILE A 280 -4.13 -4.94 -8.44
N PHE A 281 -3.22 -5.91 -8.37
CA PHE A 281 -2.09 -6.00 -9.30
C PHE A 281 -2.48 -6.50 -10.70
N GLY A 282 -3.70 -7.02 -10.86
CA GLY A 282 -4.29 -7.33 -12.17
C GLY A 282 -5.00 -6.14 -12.82
N ARG A 283 -5.01 -4.96 -12.20
CA ARG A 283 -5.84 -3.82 -12.63
C ARG A 283 -5.47 -3.24 -13.99
N SER A 284 -4.19 -3.33 -14.40
CA SER A 284 -3.76 -2.90 -15.74
C SER A 284 -4.41 -3.71 -16.86
N VAL A 285 -4.87 -4.92 -16.53
CA VAL A 285 -5.67 -5.77 -17.42
C VAL A 285 -7.15 -5.64 -17.12
N THR A 286 -7.57 -5.62 -15.85
CA THR A 286 -8.98 -5.59 -15.45
C THR A 286 -9.68 -4.30 -15.89
N GLU A 287 -9.11 -3.14 -15.56
CA GLU A 287 -9.76 -1.83 -15.74
C GLU A 287 -10.00 -1.49 -17.23
N PRO A 288 -9.08 -1.76 -18.17
CA PRO A 288 -9.34 -1.54 -19.59
C PRO A 288 -10.31 -2.57 -20.21
N ASN A 289 -10.57 -3.70 -19.52
CA ASN A 289 -11.34 -4.83 -20.03
C ASN A 289 -12.61 -5.13 -19.22
N THR A 290 -13.29 -4.11 -18.68
CA THR A 290 -14.49 -4.29 -17.83
C THR A 290 -15.65 -5.04 -18.51
N GLU A 291 -15.80 -4.91 -19.83
CA GLU A 291 -16.78 -5.70 -20.60
C GLU A 291 -16.46 -7.20 -20.56
N PHE A 292 -15.19 -7.56 -20.67
CA PHE A 292 -14.75 -8.95 -20.55
C PHE A 292 -15.03 -9.49 -19.15
N ILE A 293 -14.80 -8.69 -18.10
CA ILE A 293 -15.10 -9.07 -16.71
C ILE A 293 -16.61 -9.31 -16.53
N ALA A 294 -17.47 -8.40 -17.01
CA ALA A 294 -18.92 -8.58 -16.95
C ALA A 294 -19.37 -9.86 -17.68
N ASN A 295 -18.82 -10.14 -18.86
CA ASN A 295 -19.12 -11.35 -19.62
C ASN A 295 -18.64 -12.64 -18.93
N ALA A 296 -17.49 -12.60 -18.24
CA ALA A 296 -17.01 -13.72 -17.44
C ALA A 296 -17.95 -14.02 -16.27
N ILE A 297 -18.44 -12.98 -15.58
CA ILE A 297 -19.44 -13.11 -14.50
C ILE A 297 -20.76 -13.66 -15.05
N ASN A 298 -21.23 -13.16 -16.21
CA ASN A 298 -22.44 -13.66 -16.87
C ASN A 298 -22.31 -15.15 -17.22
N ALA A 299 -21.16 -15.60 -17.71
CA ALA A 299 -20.90 -17.01 -17.97
C ALA A 299 -20.91 -17.86 -16.68
N ALA A 300 -20.36 -17.33 -15.59
CA ALA A 300 -20.30 -18.04 -14.32
C ALA A 300 -21.66 -18.14 -13.62
N LEU A 301 -22.44 -17.05 -13.64
CA LEU A 301 -23.64 -16.90 -12.80
C LEU A 301 -24.97 -16.88 -13.58
N GLY A 302 -24.95 -16.83 -14.91
CA GLY A 302 -26.17 -16.74 -15.73
C GLY A 302 -26.84 -15.36 -15.68
N THR A 303 -26.09 -14.31 -15.37
CA THR A 303 -26.55 -12.91 -15.31
C THR A 303 -26.49 -12.22 -16.68
N ASN A 304 -26.96 -10.97 -16.76
CA ASN A 304 -26.94 -10.12 -17.96
C ASN A 304 -26.31 -8.75 -17.69
N LEU A 305 -25.14 -8.74 -17.04
CA LEU A 305 -24.38 -7.53 -16.72
C LEU A 305 -23.76 -6.93 -18.00
N THR A 306 -23.70 -5.61 -18.07
CA THR A 306 -22.92 -4.86 -19.07
C THR A 306 -21.63 -4.34 -18.46
N LYS A 307 -20.74 -3.75 -19.26
CA LYS A 307 -19.51 -3.10 -18.76
C LYS A 307 -19.78 -2.01 -17.71
N ASP A 308 -20.94 -1.36 -17.77
CA ASP A 308 -21.31 -0.26 -16.86
C ASP A 308 -21.49 -0.75 -15.40
N PHE A 309 -21.73 -2.05 -15.22
CA PHE A 309 -21.83 -2.70 -13.91
C PHE A 309 -20.58 -2.44 -13.07
N PHE A 310 -19.37 -2.53 -13.65
CA PHE A 310 -18.13 -2.43 -12.89
C PHE A 310 -18.02 -1.08 -12.18
N ALA A 311 -18.19 0.01 -12.93
CA ALA A 311 -18.15 1.35 -12.35
C ALA A 311 -19.35 1.61 -11.43
N ALA A 312 -20.55 1.09 -11.76
CA ALA A 312 -21.72 1.24 -10.90
C ALA A 312 -21.51 0.59 -9.51
N LEU A 313 -20.96 -0.62 -9.47
CA LEU A 313 -20.60 -1.33 -8.25
C LEU A 313 -19.63 -0.51 -7.39
N GLY A 314 -18.54 -0.03 -7.97
CA GLY A 314 -17.56 0.80 -7.25
C GLY A 314 -18.18 2.08 -6.68
N ARG A 315 -19.04 2.77 -7.44
CA ARG A 315 -19.74 3.97 -6.96
C ARG A 315 -20.69 3.67 -5.81
N GLU A 316 -21.44 2.58 -5.90
CA GLU A 316 -22.37 2.15 -4.86
C GLU A 316 -21.62 1.79 -3.57
N THR A 317 -20.53 1.02 -3.67
CA THR A 317 -19.66 0.66 -2.55
C THR A 317 -19.15 1.92 -1.84
N LEU A 318 -18.57 2.88 -2.57
CA LEU A 318 -18.07 4.13 -1.99
C LEU A 318 -19.17 4.95 -1.31
N LYS A 319 -20.37 5.02 -1.90
CA LYS A 319 -21.53 5.71 -1.28
C LYS A 319 -21.91 5.05 0.05
N LEU A 320 -21.94 3.71 0.11
CA LEU A 320 -22.28 2.94 1.32
C LEU A 320 -21.21 3.07 2.41
N GLU A 321 -19.94 2.95 2.05
CA GLU A 321 -18.79 3.13 2.95
C GLU A 321 -18.76 4.54 3.55
N ARG A 322 -18.98 5.56 2.71
CA ARG A 322 -19.06 6.95 3.17
C ARG A 322 -20.23 7.16 4.13
N GLU A 323 -21.40 6.61 3.82
CA GLU A 323 -22.57 6.70 4.69
C GLU A 323 -22.34 6.00 6.03
N PHE A 324 -21.64 4.87 6.04
CA PHE A 324 -21.23 4.21 7.28
C PHE A 324 -20.37 5.14 8.14
N ASN A 325 -19.32 5.74 7.59
CA ASN A 325 -18.44 6.64 8.33
C ASN A 325 -19.17 7.91 8.82
N ARG A 326 -20.03 8.49 7.98
CA ARG A 326 -20.88 9.63 8.39
C ARG A 326 -21.73 9.28 9.61
N ARG A 327 -22.33 8.08 9.62
CA ARG A 327 -23.13 7.58 10.75
C ARG A 327 -22.29 7.24 11.99
N ALA A 328 -21.03 6.83 11.80
CA ALA A 328 -20.08 6.59 12.87
C ALA A 328 -19.53 7.89 13.49
N GLY A 329 -19.79 9.04 12.86
CA GLY A 329 -19.44 10.36 13.39
C GLY A 329 -18.19 10.98 12.77
N PHE A 330 -17.67 10.43 11.66
CA PHE A 330 -16.59 11.06 10.91
C PHE A 330 -17.05 12.36 10.24
N THR A 331 -16.16 13.34 10.26
CA THR A 331 -16.38 14.70 9.76
C THR A 331 -15.24 15.13 8.85
N GLU A 332 -15.35 16.31 8.24
CA GLU A 332 -14.28 16.92 7.43
C GLU A 332 -12.93 16.99 8.15
N ARG A 333 -12.96 17.16 9.49
CA ARG A 333 -11.74 17.21 10.30
C ARG A 333 -10.95 15.90 10.31
N ASP A 334 -11.62 14.78 10.08
CA ASP A 334 -11.01 13.47 10.10
C ASP A 334 -10.35 13.10 8.75
N ASP A 335 -10.67 13.87 7.70
CA ASP A 335 -10.11 13.72 6.35
C ASP A 335 -8.84 14.60 6.16
N GLU A 336 -8.34 15.27 7.21
CA GLU A 336 -7.22 16.22 7.14
C GLU A 336 -5.84 15.55 7.29
N LEU A 337 -4.82 16.07 6.59
CA LEU A 337 -3.43 15.64 6.80
C LEU A 337 -2.83 16.24 8.09
N PRO A 338 -1.89 15.53 8.74
CA PRO A 338 -1.06 16.13 9.77
C PRO A 338 -0.37 17.41 9.31
N ALA A 339 -0.37 18.44 10.17
CA ALA A 339 0.09 19.80 9.83
C ALA A 339 1.52 19.89 9.26
N PHE A 340 2.39 18.93 9.58
CA PHE A 340 3.77 18.94 9.07
C PHE A 340 3.84 18.70 7.56
N PHE A 341 2.87 18.00 6.94
CA PHE A 341 2.84 17.83 5.48
C PHE A 341 2.63 19.15 4.73
N TYR A 342 1.99 20.14 5.38
CA TYR A 342 1.77 21.48 4.82
C TYR A 342 2.92 22.43 5.09
N ASN A 343 3.66 22.21 6.18
CA ASN A 343 4.63 23.19 6.69
C ASN A 343 6.09 22.77 6.48
N GLU A 344 6.36 21.49 6.24
CA GLU A 344 7.72 20.96 6.08
C GLU A 344 7.99 20.53 4.63
N PRO A 345 8.84 21.28 3.90
CA PRO A 345 9.31 20.87 2.58
C PRO A 345 9.99 19.51 2.61
N LEU A 346 9.67 18.65 1.65
CA LEU A 346 10.23 17.30 1.56
C LEU A 346 11.41 17.20 0.61
N ALA A 347 12.63 17.13 1.13
CA ALA A 347 13.80 16.86 0.29
C ALA A 347 13.68 15.47 -0.40
N PRO A 348 14.10 15.33 -1.68
CA PRO A 348 14.78 16.34 -2.50
C PRO A 348 13.85 17.27 -3.28
N THR A 349 12.53 16.99 -3.33
CA THR A 349 11.57 17.78 -4.13
C THR A 349 11.27 19.15 -3.54
N ASN A 350 11.49 19.32 -2.24
CA ASN A 350 11.08 20.46 -1.42
C ASN A 350 9.58 20.80 -1.52
N HIS A 351 8.77 19.82 -1.88
CA HIS A 351 7.33 19.96 -1.95
C HIS A 351 6.68 19.96 -0.58
N VAL A 352 5.54 20.66 -0.50
CA VAL A 352 4.53 20.52 0.56
C VAL A 352 3.22 20.05 -0.06
N ALA A 353 2.29 19.55 0.77
CA ALA A 353 0.95 19.18 0.34
C ALA A 353 0.16 20.45 -0.02
N ARG A 354 -0.76 20.32 -0.99
CA ARG A 354 -1.52 21.46 -1.56
C ARG A 354 -3.02 21.20 -1.65
N PHE A 355 -3.51 20.22 -0.89
CA PHE A 355 -4.89 19.81 -0.79
C PHE A 355 -5.22 19.58 0.68
N HIS A 356 -6.40 19.99 1.11
CA HIS A 356 -6.84 19.97 2.49
C HIS A 356 -8.13 19.16 2.67
N GLY A 357 -8.44 18.82 3.91
CA GLY A 357 -9.69 18.13 4.28
C GLY A 357 -10.94 18.68 3.55
N PRO A 358 -11.19 20.01 3.53
CA PRO A 358 -12.33 20.59 2.81
C PRO A 358 -12.36 20.32 1.30
N ASP A 359 -11.20 20.19 0.65
CA ASP A 359 -11.11 19.90 -0.78
C ASP A 359 -11.52 18.45 -1.10
N VAL A 360 -11.27 17.55 -0.14
CA VAL A 360 -11.40 16.09 -0.29
C VAL A 360 -12.71 15.56 0.29
N HIS A 361 -13.24 16.18 1.35
CA HIS A 361 -14.40 15.67 2.09
C HIS A 361 -15.65 15.46 1.20
N GLY A 362 -15.86 16.36 0.24
CA GLY A 362 -16.97 16.30 -0.72
C GLY A 362 -16.68 15.46 -1.98
N ILE A 363 -15.56 14.73 -2.06
CA ILE A 363 -15.16 14.07 -3.31
C ILE A 363 -16.22 13.11 -3.87
N TYR A 364 -16.95 12.41 -2.99
CA TYR A 364 -18.01 11.48 -3.41
C TYR A 364 -19.32 12.17 -3.83
N GLU A 365 -19.48 13.47 -3.60
CA GLU A 365 -20.60 14.25 -4.14
C GLU A 365 -20.46 14.46 -5.66
N ARG A 366 -19.26 14.24 -6.20
CA ARG A 366 -18.96 14.25 -7.64
C ARG A 366 -19.42 12.98 -8.35
N LEU A 367 -19.81 11.94 -7.60
CA LEU A 367 -20.35 10.72 -8.19
C LEU A 367 -21.70 11.04 -8.87
N PRO A 368 -21.98 10.47 -10.06
CA PRO A 368 -23.30 10.63 -10.67
C PRO A 368 -24.39 10.13 -9.72
N ALA A 369 -25.54 10.81 -9.79
CA ALA A 369 -26.72 10.51 -8.97
C ALA A 369 -27.08 9.02 -9.02
#